data_AF-A0A8J2E2V8-F1
#
_entry.id   AF-A0A8J2E2V8-F1
#
_cell.length_a   1.000
_cell.length_b   1.000
_cell.length_c   1.000
_cell.angle_alpha   90.00
_cell.angle_beta   90.00
_cell.angle_gamma   90.00
#
_symmetry.space_group_name_H-M   'P 1'
#
loop_
_entity.id
_entity.type
_entity.pdbx_description
1 polymer ?
#
loop_
_entity_poly.entity_id
_entity_poly.type
_entity_poly.pdbx_seq_one_letter_code
_entity_poly.pdbx_strand_id
1 'polypeptide(L)'
;MFSEDDLHLGFSIQYNYTEKQWVAVDLILRNNASYTSCINGTLWSDDWERPNPYPTLEDTWTDFGPCFTKIELLNDKSKYLSEASRLFNKYNMNDILNQSNITHGNNYTYQEISDAVSKATHGIKPAVKCFHNHFYRSGNNLVLDKITLFFDKSFNLINPLKHHYRGMCSTYLPIVYEYPKKISQEYLKETLWISNIPYPCLCIMMTLLINIQHFGYLFEAQGISPLLDPQPPGEPAP
;
A
#
# COMPACT_ATOMS: atom_id res chain seq x y z
N MET A 1 15.08 -20.11 7.18
CA MET A 1 14.63 -19.62 8.50
C MET A 1 15.36 -18.31 8.73
N PHE A 2 14.65 -17.18 8.72
CA PHE A 2 15.29 -15.86 8.89
C PHE A 2 15.63 -15.64 10.36
N SER A 3 16.74 -14.97 10.65
CA SER A 3 17.10 -14.61 12.02
C SER A 3 16.19 -13.47 12.50
N GLU A 4 15.74 -13.52 13.74
CA GLU A 4 15.07 -12.38 14.39
C GLU A 4 15.96 -11.13 14.44
N ASP A 5 17.28 -11.29 14.27
CA ASP A 5 18.25 -10.20 14.27
C ASP A 5 18.22 -9.34 12.99
N ASP A 6 17.60 -9.85 11.92
CA ASP A 6 17.47 -9.14 10.65
C ASP A 6 16.19 -8.25 10.58
N LEU A 7 15.44 -8.19 11.68
CA LEU A 7 14.20 -7.42 11.78
C LEU A 7 14.44 -6.00 12.28
N HIS A 8 13.89 -5.04 11.55
CA HIS A 8 13.87 -3.62 11.89
C HIS A 8 12.44 -3.15 12.16
N LEU A 9 12.33 -2.09 12.95
CA LEU A 9 11.05 -1.43 13.19
C LEU A 9 10.75 -0.50 12.01
N GLY A 10 9.65 -0.74 11.31
CA GLY A 10 9.10 0.19 10.33
C GLY A 10 7.92 0.94 10.94
N PHE A 11 8.02 2.26 11.03
CA PHE A 11 6.93 3.14 11.46
C PHE A 11 6.38 3.89 10.26
N SER A 12 5.12 3.64 9.93
CA SER A 12 4.46 4.24 8.77
C SER A 12 3.42 5.27 9.16
N ILE A 13 3.48 6.40 8.47
CA ILE A 13 2.53 7.50 8.54
C ILE A 13 1.86 7.60 7.18
N GLN A 14 0.54 7.48 7.15
CA GLN A 14 -0.26 7.50 5.92
C GLN A 14 -1.13 8.75 5.91
N TYR A 15 -1.37 9.28 4.72
CA TYR A 15 -2.27 10.40 4.58
C TYR A 15 -3.72 9.90 4.50
N ASN A 16 -4.54 10.23 5.49
CA ASN A 16 -5.98 9.95 5.46
C ASN A 16 -6.67 11.02 4.59
N TYR A 17 -7.03 10.63 3.36
CA TYR A 17 -7.67 11.52 2.39
C TYR A 17 -9.10 11.92 2.77
N THR A 18 -9.78 11.13 3.59
CA THR A 18 -11.14 11.41 4.06
C THR A 18 -11.11 12.51 5.13
N GLU A 19 -10.22 12.34 6.12
CA GLU A 19 -10.08 13.26 7.25
C GLU A 19 -9.14 14.44 6.97
N LYS A 20 -8.40 14.38 5.87
CA LYS A 20 -7.46 15.41 5.43
C LYS A 20 -6.32 15.65 6.41
N GLN A 21 -5.77 14.56 6.94
CA GLN A 21 -4.67 14.60 7.90
C GLN A 21 -3.75 13.39 7.78
N TRP A 22 -2.50 13.55 8.20
CA TRP A 22 -1.59 12.42 8.40
C TRP A 22 -2.00 11.63 9.65
N VAL A 23 -1.91 10.32 9.58
CA VAL A 23 -2.20 9.40 10.68
C VAL A 23 -1.11 8.34 10.80
N ALA A 24 -0.76 7.96 12.03
CA ALA A 24 0.07 6.79 12.27
C ALA A 24 -0.76 5.52 12.01
N VAL A 25 -0.29 4.68 11.09
CA VAL A 25 -1.05 3.48 10.69
C VAL A 25 -0.37 2.19 11.10
N ASP A 26 0.96 2.15 11.12
CA ASP A 26 1.68 0.94 11.51
C ASP A 26 3.01 1.22 12.20
N LEU A 27 3.31 0.42 13.23
CA LEU A 27 4.66 0.19 13.75
C LEU A 27 4.82 -1.34 13.71
N ILE A 28 5.65 -1.86 12.81
CA ILE A 28 5.78 -3.32 12.63
C ILE A 28 7.23 -3.75 12.50
N LEU A 29 7.52 -4.99 12.89
CA LEU A 29 8.79 -5.62 12.58
C LEU A 29 8.80 -6.07 11.13
N ARG A 30 9.76 -5.56 10.36
CA ARG A 30 9.96 -5.86 8.94
C ARG A 30 11.30 -6.53 8.75
N ASN A 31 11.31 -7.64 8.03
CA ASN A 31 12.54 -8.20 7.50
C ASN A 31 12.92 -7.44 6.25
N ASN A 32 14.17 -7.02 6.23
CA ASN A 32 14.71 -6.23 5.16
C ASN A 32 14.95 -6.99 3.83
N ALA A 33 15.09 -8.31 3.84
CA ALA A 33 15.52 -9.08 2.66
C ALA A 33 14.37 -9.72 1.85
N SER A 34 13.14 -9.81 2.38
CA SER A 34 12.14 -10.72 1.78
C SER A 34 10.69 -10.24 1.86
N TYR A 35 10.44 -8.95 2.13
CA TYR A 35 9.07 -8.44 2.31
C TYR A 35 8.29 -9.31 3.28
N THR A 36 8.92 -9.71 4.39
CA THR A 36 8.22 -10.48 5.41
C THR A 36 8.02 -9.64 6.64
N SER A 37 6.79 -9.60 7.11
CA SER A 37 6.42 -9.01 8.38
C SER A 37 6.01 -10.13 9.34
N CYS A 38 6.26 -9.90 10.62
CA CYS A 38 5.81 -10.85 11.63
C CYS A 38 4.33 -10.61 11.93
N ILE A 39 3.45 -11.55 11.59
CA ILE A 39 2.01 -11.53 11.89
C ILE A 39 1.71 -12.70 12.81
N ASN A 40 1.04 -12.44 13.94
CA ASN A 40 0.69 -13.44 14.95
C ASN A 40 1.89 -14.32 15.39
N GLY A 41 3.07 -13.72 15.51
CA GLY A 41 4.30 -14.42 15.93
C GLY A 41 4.97 -15.26 14.82
N THR A 42 4.46 -15.21 13.59
CA THR A 42 5.02 -15.94 12.44
C THR A 42 5.42 -14.96 11.35
N LEU A 43 6.46 -15.25 10.55
CA LEU A 43 6.83 -14.43 9.41
C LEU A 43 5.93 -14.74 8.20
N TRP A 44 5.27 -13.74 7.65
CA TRP A 44 4.41 -13.82 6.46
C TRP A 44 4.94 -12.93 5.36
N SER A 45 4.78 -13.32 4.09
CA SER A 45 5.01 -12.41 2.96
C SER A 45 4.00 -11.26 3.00
N ASP A 46 4.48 -10.02 2.78
CA ASP A 46 3.75 -8.75 2.81
C ASP A 46 2.68 -8.62 1.70
N ASP A 47 2.36 -9.70 0.98
CA ASP A 47 1.22 -9.78 0.05
C ASP A 47 -0.14 -9.83 0.78
N TRP A 48 -0.15 -9.74 2.11
CA TRP A 48 -1.37 -9.62 2.89
C TRP A 48 -1.90 -8.17 2.86
N GLU A 49 -2.97 -7.96 2.10
CA GLU A 49 -3.72 -6.70 2.11
C GLU A 49 -4.75 -6.70 3.23
N ARG A 50 -4.74 -5.64 4.04
CA ARG A 50 -5.77 -5.42 5.06
C ARG A 50 -7.10 -5.03 4.40
N PRO A 51 -8.24 -5.55 4.90
CA PRO A 51 -9.56 -5.09 4.45
C PRO A 51 -9.78 -3.59 4.69
N ASN A 52 -9.21 -3.06 5.77
CA ASN A 52 -9.24 -1.63 6.07
C ASN A 52 -8.05 -0.92 5.39
N PRO A 53 -8.28 0.00 4.44
CA PRO A 53 -7.22 0.74 3.75
C PRO A 53 -6.49 1.76 4.66
N TYR A 54 -7.07 2.10 5.81
CA TYR A 54 -6.50 2.98 6.83
C TYR A 54 -6.56 2.31 8.20
N PRO A 55 -5.71 1.30 8.46
CA PRO A 55 -5.73 0.62 9.74
C PRO A 55 -5.33 1.55 10.88
N THR A 56 -5.96 1.36 12.04
CA THR A 56 -5.55 2.03 13.27
C THR A 56 -4.33 1.34 13.88
N LEU A 57 -3.64 2.02 14.79
CA LEU A 57 -2.58 1.41 15.57
C LEU A 57 -3.09 0.22 16.41
N GLU A 58 -4.36 0.20 16.80
CA GLU A 58 -4.97 -0.92 17.50
C GLU A 58 -5.19 -2.14 16.59
N ASP A 59 -5.63 -1.91 15.35
CA ASP A 59 -5.69 -2.96 14.33
C ASP A 59 -4.29 -3.53 14.08
N THR A 60 -3.28 -2.65 14.01
CA THR A 60 -1.86 -3.04 13.91
C THR A 60 -1.39 -3.86 15.10
N TRP A 61 -1.70 -3.46 16.32
CA TRP A 61 -1.36 -4.27 17.48
C TRP A 61 -2.04 -5.65 17.45
N THR A 62 -3.29 -5.73 17.01
CA THR A 62 -4.03 -7.00 17.01
C THR A 62 -3.35 -8.05 16.13
N ASP A 63 -2.82 -7.64 14.98
CA ASP A 63 -2.19 -8.57 14.04
C ASP A 63 -0.67 -8.75 14.28
N PHE A 64 0.02 -7.69 14.69
CA PHE A 64 1.49 -7.65 14.79
C PHE A 64 2.00 -7.68 16.24
N GLY A 65 1.15 -7.41 17.23
CA GLY A 65 1.46 -7.33 18.66
C GLY A 65 2.26 -8.52 19.22
N PRO A 66 1.87 -9.78 18.92
CA PRO A 66 2.60 -10.96 19.40
C PRO A 66 4.08 -10.99 19.01
N CYS A 67 4.47 -10.29 17.94
CA CYS A 67 5.85 -10.22 17.46
C CYS A 67 6.74 -9.28 18.28
N PHE A 68 6.14 -8.41 19.09
CA PHE A 68 6.88 -7.45 19.92
C PHE A 68 7.19 -7.97 21.32
N THR A 69 6.77 -9.19 21.66
CA THR A 69 6.90 -9.77 23.01
C THR A 69 8.35 -9.80 23.54
N LYS A 70 9.35 -9.86 22.64
CA LYS A 70 10.78 -9.86 22.99
C LYS A 70 11.43 -8.47 22.99
N ILE A 71 10.70 -7.42 22.59
CA ILE A 71 11.20 -6.04 22.59
C ILE A 71 10.59 -5.34 23.80
N GLU A 72 11.38 -5.16 24.87
CA GLU A 72 10.89 -4.68 26.18
C GLU A 72 10.10 -3.36 26.10
N LEU A 73 10.47 -2.49 25.16
CA LEU A 73 9.83 -1.21 24.91
C LEU A 73 8.48 -1.31 24.16
N LEU A 74 8.14 -2.47 23.61
CA LEU A 74 6.93 -2.71 22.80
C LEU A 74 6.16 -3.98 23.23
N ASN A 75 6.58 -4.65 24.31
CA ASN A 75 6.10 -6.00 24.65
C ASN A 75 4.68 -6.08 25.21
N ASP A 76 3.97 -4.96 25.28
CA ASP A 76 2.53 -4.89 25.56
C ASP A 76 1.86 -3.77 24.76
N LYS A 77 0.52 -3.85 24.65
CA LYS A 77 -0.28 -2.91 23.85
C LYS A 77 -0.09 -1.47 24.30
N SER A 78 -0.02 -1.22 25.61
CA SER A 78 0.08 0.13 26.15
C SER A 78 1.41 0.77 25.78
N LYS A 79 2.51 0.04 25.97
CA LYS A 79 3.85 0.47 25.55
C LYS A 79 3.93 0.71 24.04
N TYR A 80 3.41 -0.23 23.25
CA TYR A 80 3.36 -0.10 21.80
C TYR A 80 2.62 1.17 21.34
N LEU A 81 1.41 1.41 21.87
CA LEU A 81 0.61 2.58 21.49
C LEU A 81 1.25 3.89 21.95
N SER A 82 1.80 3.91 23.18
CA SER A 82 2.53 5.05 23.71
C SER A 82 3.73 5.40 22.82
N GLU A 83 4.50 4.39 22.42
CA GLU A 83 5.70 4.57 21.63
C GLU A 83 5.39 4.98 20.19
N ALA A 84 4.36 4.37 19.56
CA ALA A 84 3.88 4.79 18.25
C ALA A 84 3.37 6.25 18.27
N SER A 85 2.66 6.67 19.33
CA SER A 85 2.22 8.06 19.52
C SER A 85 3.41 9.00 19.70
N ARG A 86 4.42 8.61 20.49
CA ARG A 86 5.67 9.36 20.66
C ARG A 86 6.38 9.58 19.32
N LEU A 87 6.49 8.53 18.49
CA LEU A 87 7.09 8.61 17.16
C LEU A 87 6.27 9.51 16.21
N PHE A 88 4.95 9.39 16.22
CA PHE A 88 4.06 10.23 15.41
C PHE A 88 4.24 11.72 15.71
N ASN A 89 4.26 12.07 17.00
CA ASN A 89 4.46 13.45 17.44
C ASN A 89 5.87 13.96 17.13
N LYS A 90 6.90 13.10 17.27
CA LYS A 90 8.29 13.47 16.97
C LYS A 90 8.52 13.70 15.48
N TYR A 91 7.93 12.87 14.63
CA TYR A 91 8.08 12.92 13.17
C TYR A 91 6.77 13.35 12.51
N ASN A 92 6.29 14.53 12.87
CA ASN A 92 5.08 15.10 12.29
C ASN A 92 5.29 15.37 10.79
N MET A 93 4.73 14.52 9.92
CA MET A 93 4.90 14.65 8.47
C MET A 93 4.26 15.91 7.90
N ASN A 94 3.21 16.44 8.53
CA ASN A 94 2.65 17.72 8.09
C ASN A 94 3.69 18.83 8.24
N ASP A 95 4.32 18.93 9.41
CA ASP A 95 5.30 19.98 9.68
C ASP A 95 6.56 19.81 8.83
N ILE A 96 7.05 18.58 8.72
CA ILE A 96 8.26 18.24 7.94
C ILE A 96 8.09 18.59 6.45
N LEU A 97 6.96 18.22 5.85
CA LEU A 97 6.68 18.52 4.44
C LEU A 97 6.44 20.01 4.23
N ASN A 98 5.65 20.67 5.11
CA ASN A 98 5.37 22.10 5.02
C ASN A 98 6.64 22.97 5.13
N GLN A 99 7.58 22.61 6.00
CA GLN A 99 8.87 23.32 6.14
C GLN A 99 9.73 23.26 4.86
N SER A 100 9.44 22.32 3.97
CA SER A 100 10.09 22.17 2.66
C SER A 100 9.21 22.67 1.51
N ASN A 101 8.13 23.41 1.80
CA ASN A 101 7.13 23.87 0.84
C ASN A 101 6.43 22.75 0.06
N ILE A 102 6.42 21.53 0.63
CA ILE A 102 5.66 20.40 0.12
C ILE A 102 4.26 20.47 0.74
N THR A 103 3.32 20.99 -0.03
CA THR A 103 1.97 21.34 0.40
C THR A 103 0.93 20.69 -0.51
N HIS A 104 -0.29 20.57 -0.01
CA HIS A 104 -1.38 19.99 -0.78
C HIS A 104 -1.70 20.78 -2.06
N GLY A 105 -2.09 20.06 -3.12
CA GLY A 105 -2.54 20.65 -4.39
C GLY A 105 -1.45 20.74 -5.45
N ASN A 106 -0.27 20.19 -5.17
CA ASN A 106 0.89 20.26 -6.05
C ASN A 106 1.45 18.86 -6.35
N ASN A 107 2.38 18.84 -7.30
CA ASN A 107 3.11 17.65 -7.70
C ASN A 107 4.56 17.76 -7.27
N TYR A 108 5.13 16.65 -6.83
CA TYR A 108 6.50 16.57 -6.32
C TYR A 108 7.21 15.35 -6.88
N THR A 109 8.51 15.43 -7.02
CA THR A 109 9.35 14.26 -7.28
C THR A 109 9.52 13.43 -6.02
N TYR A 110 9.83 12.14 -6.20
CA TYR A 110 10.27 11.29 -5.09
C TYR A 110 11.43 11.94 -4.31
N GLN A 111 12.36 12.56 -5.03
CA GLN A 111 13.57 13.13 -4.45
C GLN A 111 13.24 14.32 -3.53
N GLU A 112 12.34 15.22 -3.93
CA GLU A 112 11.89 16.34 -3.09
C GLU A 112 11.27 15.86 -1.77
N ILE A 113 10.36 14.88 -1.83
CA ILE A 113 9.73 14.30 -0.63
C ILE A 113 10.76 13.59 0.25
N SER A 114 11.62 12.77 -0.36
CA SER A 114 12.67 12.02 0.36
C SER A 114 13.66 12.96 1.03
N ASP A 115 14.08 14.04 0.37
CA ASP A 115 15.03 15.02 0.90
C ASP A 115 14.42 15.89 2.01
N ALA A 116 13.14 16.27 1.88
CA ALA A 116 12.42 16.98 2.93
C ALA A 116 12.42 16.18 4.24
N VAL A 117 12.08 14.89 4.15
CA VAL A 117 12.10 13.99 5.32
C VAL A 117 13.52 13.75 5.81
N SER A 118 14.46 13.46 4.89
CA SER A 118 15.88 13.23 5.19
C SER A 118 16.51 14.40 5.95
N LYS A 119 16.16 15.64 5.60
CA LYS A 119 16.60 16.85 6.31
C LYS A 119 16.14 16.85 7.76
N ALA A 120 14.89 16.46 8.03
CA ALA A 120 14.34 16.39 9.38
C ALA A 120 14.87 15.19 10.19
N THR A 121 15.40 14.16 9.53
CA THR A 121 15.92 12.93 10.13
C THR A 121 17.45 12.85 10.10
N HIS A 122 18.14 13.99 9.96
CA HIS A 122 19.61 14.10 9.95
C HIS A 122 20.30 13.22 8.89
N GLY A 123 19.74 13.17 7.69
CA GLY A 123 20.29 12.47 6.53
C GLY A 123 19.78 11.04 6.33
N ILE A 124 18.87 10.56 7.18
CA ILE A 124 18.29 9.21 7.07
C ILE A 124 17.10 9.23 6.10
N LYS A 125 17.20 8.46 5.01
CA LYS A 125 16.16 8.46 3.97
C LYS A 125 14.93 7.64 4.40
N PRO A 126 13.70 8.10 4.11
CA PRO A 126 12.50 7.30 4.30
C PRO A 126 12.26 6.33 3.13
N ALA A 127 11.32 5.41 3.32
CA ALA A 127 10.59 4.82 2.20
C ALA A 127 9.35 5.67 1.88
N VAL A 128 9.13 5.95 0.60
CA VAL A 128 7.95 6.70 0.12
C VAL A 128 7.14 5.76 -0.77
N LYS A 129 5.92 5.47 -0.34
CA LYS A 129 4.96 4.61 -1.04
C LYS A 129 3.93 5.47 -1.76
N CYS A 130 3.57 5.04 -2.95
CA CYS A 130 2.51 5.63 -3.76
C CYS A 130 1.52 4.55 -4.21
N PHE A 131 0.29 4.94 -4.47
CA PHE A 131 -0.65 4.11 -5.22
C PHE A 131 -0.93 4.71 -6.59
N HIS A 132 -1.28 3.86 -7.55
CA HIS A 132 -1.77 4.31 -8.85
C HIS A 132 -3.25 4.61 -8.75
N ASN A 133 -3.62 5.86 -9.04
CA ASN A 133 -5.01 6.25 -9.20
C ASN A 133 -5.39 6.18 -10.69
N HIS A 134 -6.10 5.11 -11.05
CA HIS A 134 -6.59 4.88 -12.42
C HIS A 134 -7.61 5.92 -12.91
N PHE A 135 -8.16 6.78 -12.03
CA PHE A 135 -9.10 7.84 -12.38
C PHE A 135 -8.42 9.07 -13.02
N TYR A 136 -7.10 9.21 -12.90
CA TYR A 136 -6.36 10.22 -13.66
C TYR A 136 -6.16 9.70 -15.09
N ARG A 137 -6.80 10.36 -16.06
CA ARG A 137 -6.71 10.00 -17.50
C ARG A 137 -5.41 10.50 -18.16
N SER A 138 -4.72 11.44 -17.52
CA SER A 138 -3.40 11.95 -17.94
C SER A 138 -2.33 11.19 -17.17
N GLY A 139 -1.30 10.66 -17.84
CA GLY A 139 -0.33 9.67 -17.32
C GLY A 139 0.45 9.94 -16.02
N ASN A 140 0.10 10.95 -15.23
CA ASN A 140 0.58 11.16 -13.86
C ASN A 140 -0.49 10.69 -12.86
N ASN A 141 -0.41 9.41 -12.50
CA ASN A 141 -1.41 8.74 -11.68
C ASN A 141 -0.88 8.34 -10.30
N LEU A 142 0.36 8.71 -9.95
CA LEU A 142 0.94 8.34 -8.67
C LEU A 142 0.50 9.32 -7.59
N VAL A 143 -0.18 8.80 -6.57
CA VAL A 143 -0.63 9.59 -5.42
C VAL A 143 0.21 9.19 -4.20
N LEU A 144 0.67 10.18 -3.43
CA LEU A 144 1.43 9.94 -2.20
C LEU A 144 0.57 9.16 -1.20
N ASP A 145 0.97 7.94 -0.84
CA ASP A 145 0.20 7.10 0.07
C ASP A 145 0.74 7.24 1.49
N LYS A 146 2.00 6.81 1.65
CA LYS A 146 2.58 6.47 2.94
C LYS A 146 4.06 6.79 2.96
N ILE A 147 4.53 7.30 4.09
CA ILE A 147 5.95 7.50 4.37
C ILE A 147 6.33 6.59 5.54
N THR A 148 7.38 5.81 5.38
CA THR A 148 7.86 4.87 6.42
C THR A 148 9.27 5.23 6.85
N LEU A 149 9.45 5.39 8.16
CA LEU A 149 10.74 5.54 8.82
C LEU A 149 11.18 4.19 9.40
N PHE A 150 12.48 3.94 9.40
CA PHE A 150 13.06 2.69 9.91
C PHE A 150 13.90 2.94 11.14
N PHE A 151 13.79 2.02 12.10
CA PHE A 151 14.54 2.06 13.34
C PHE A 151 15.15 0.70 13.66
N ASP A 152 16.29 0.71 14.34
CA ASP A 152 16.74 -0.47 15.06
C ASP A 152 15.82 -0.75 16.28
N LYS A 153 16.04 -1.88 16.95
CA LYS A 153 15.25 -2.28 18.14
C LYS A 153 15.45 -1.35 19.36
N SER A 154 16.40 -0.42 19.28
CA SER A 154 16.67 0.61 20.27
C SER A 154 16.10 1.98 19.87
N PHE A 155 15.28 2.04 18.81
CA PHE A 155 14.67 3.26 18.27
C PHE A 155 15.65 4.29 17.72
N ASN A 156 16.84 3.87 17.31
CA ASN A 156 17.72 4.72 16.51
C ASN A 156 17.29 4.66 15.04
N LEU A 157 17.21 5.81 14.39
CA LEU A 157 16.90 5.89 12.96
C LEU A 157 17.99 5.18 12.15
N ILE A 158 17.56 4.37 11.20
CA ILE A 158 18.44 3.67 10.26
C ILE A 158 17.95 3.88 8.83
N ASN A 159 18.87 3.83 7.88
CA ASN A 159 18.49 3.84 6.48
C ASN A 159 17.75 2.54 6.12
N PRO A 160 16.77 2.60 5.20
CA PRO A 160 16.24 1.39 4.59
C PRO A 160 17.40 0.67 3.90
N LEU A 161 17.58 -0.60 4.21
CA LEU A 161 18.64 -1.41 3.64
C LEU A 161 18.19 -1.84 2.21
N LYS A 162 18.53 -0.99 1.24
CA LYS A 162 18.41 -1.16 -0.23
C LYS A 162 17.59 -2.38 -0.71
N HIS A 163 16.28 -2.23 -0.95
CA HIS A 163 15.49 -2.96 -1.97
C HIS A 163 14.16 -2.24 -2.28
N HIS A 164 13.63 -2.49 -3.48
CA HIS A 164 12.40 -1.92 -4.05
C HIS A 164 11.14 -2.31 -3.27
N TYR A 165 10.59 -1.47 -2.37
CA TYR A 165 9.23 -1.75 -1.90
C TYR A 165 8.27 -1.82 -3.09
N ARG A 166 7.50 -2.90 -3.18
CA ARG A 166 6.37 -2.97 -4.11
C ARG A 166 5.43 -1.80 -3.78
N GLY A 167 5.12 -0.97 -4.78
CA GLY A 167 4.38 0.28 -4.58
C GLY A 167 5.22 1.46 -4.09
N MET A 168 6.56 1.40 -4.13
CA MET A 168 7.36 2.63 -4.05
C MET A 168 6.94 3.59 -5.16
N CYS A 169 7.01 4.88 -4.86
CA CYS A 169 6.83 5.90 -5.87
C CYS A 169 7.93 5.78 -6.94
N SER A 170 7.55 6.00 -8.21
CA SER A 170 8.53 6.14 -9.28
C SER A 170 9.44 7.32 -9.02
N THR A 171 10.73 7.16 -9.26
CA THR A 171 11.71 8.25 -9.19
C THR A 171 11.64 9.18 -10.40
N TYR A 172 10.90 8.80 -11.45
CA TYR A 172 10.84 9.51 -12.72
C TYR A 172 9.50 10.21 -12.96
N LEU A 173 8.43 9.75 -12.31
CA LEU A 173 7.10 10.31 -12.48
C LEU A 173 6.81 11.28 -11.31
N PRO A 174 6.10 12.38 -11.58
CA PRO A 174 5.64 13.26 -10.52
C PRO A 174 4.60 12.53 -9.65
N ILE A 175 4.70 12.79 -8.36
CA ILE A 175 3.82 12.29 -7.30
C ILE A 175 2.83 13.41 -6.98
N VAL A 176 1.56 13.09 -7.10
CA VAL A 176 0.45 13.96 -6.75
C VAL A 176 0.32 13.96 -5.23
N TYR A 177 0.49 15.14 -4.62
CA TYR A 177 0.11 15.39 -3.22
C TYR A 177 -1.10 16.32 -3.20
N GLU A 178 -2.19 15.88 -3.82
CA GLU A 178 -3.44 16.62 -3.90
C GLU A 178 -4.58 15.76 -3.36
N TYR A 179 -5.61 16.40 -2.81
CA TYR A 179 -6.88 15.73 -2.57
C TYR A 179 -7.45 15.27 -3.90
N PRO A 180 -7.58 13.96 -4.13
CA PRO A 180 -8.19 13.50 -5.35
C PRO A 180 -9.65 13.98 -5.40
N LYS A 181 -9.90 14.97 -6.28
CA LYS A 181 -11.22 15.63 -6.45
C LYS A 181 -12.35 14.66 -6.82
N LYS A 182 -12.04 13.40 -7.17
CA LYS A 182 -13.00 12.36 -7.57
C LYS A 182 -12.90 11.02 -6.81
N ILE A 183 -11.91 10.80 -5.94
CA ILE A 183 -11.77 9.48 -5.27
C ILE A 183 -12.89 9.21 -4.24
N SER A 184 -13.53 10.26 -3.71
CA SER A 184 -14.31 10.14 -2.46
C SER A 184 -15.67 9.44 -2.56
N GLN A 185 -16.12 8.94 -3.72
CA GLN A 185 -17.40 8.22 -3.78
C GLN A 185 -17.35 6.85 -4.46
N GLU A 186 -16.60 6.65 -5.53
CA GLU A 186 -16.55 5.35 -6.21
C GLU A 186 -15.56 4.38 -5.55
N TYR A 187 -14.35 4.84 -5.22
CA TYR A 187 -13.35 3.98 -4.58
C TYR A 187 -13.81 3.51 -3.19
N LEU A 188 -14.39 4.42 -2.39
CA LEU A 188 -14.98 4.06 -1.09
C LEU A 188 -16.16 3.08 -1.25
N LYS A 189 -16.98 3.23 -2.31
CA LYS A 189 -18.08 2.29 -2.60
C LYS A 189 -17.56 0.92 -2.98
N GLU A 190 -16.52 0.80 -3.79
CA GLU A 190 -15.95 -0.50 -4.15
C GLU A 190 -15.34 -1.22 -2.92
N THR A 191 -14.64 -0.49 -2.03
CA THR A 191 -14.12 -1.09 -0.79
C THR A 191 -15.22 -1.42 0.24
N LEU A 192 -16.27 -0.60 0.36
CA LEU A 192 -17.39 -0.82 1.29
C LEU A 192 -18.39 -1.87 0.78
N TRP A 193 -18.49 -2.08 -0.54
CA TRP A 193 -19.31 -3.14 -1.13
C TRP A 193 -18.73 -4.52 -0.79
N ILE A 194 -17.41 -4.70 -0.92
CA ILE A 194 -16.77 -6.01 -0.65
C ILE A 194 -16.92 -6.42 0.83
N SER A 195 -16.90 -5.45 1.76
CA SER A 195 -17.05 -5.73 3.20
C SER A 195 -18.50 -5.98 3.65
N ASN A 196 -19.51 -5.70 2.82
CA ASN A 196 -20.93 -5.83 3.16
C ASN A 196 -21.67 -6.92 2.37
N ILE A 197 -20.99 -7.65 1.47
CA ILE A 197 -21.59 -8.83 0.86
C ILE A 197 -21.60 -9.93 1.94
N PRO A 198 -22.77 -10.45 2.34
CA PRO A 198 -22.83 -11.58 3.26
C PRO A 198 -22.00 -12.72 2.65
N TYR A 199 -21.09 -13.33 3.42
CA TYR A 199 -20.29 -14.48 2.98
C TYR A 199 -21.01 -15.52 2.10
N PRO A 200 -22.30 -15.88 2.33
CA PRO A 200 -23.02 -16.77 1.41
C PRO A 200 -23.16 -16.25 -0.04
N CYS A 201 -23.28 -14.94 -0.24
CA CYS A 201 -23.40 -14.33 -1.57
C CYS A 201 -22.07 -14.31 -2.35
N LEU A 202 -20.94 -14.19 -1.66
CA LEU A 202 -19.61 -14.24 -2.29
C LEU A 202 -19.33 -15.64 -2.87
N CYS A 203 -19.75 -16.70 -2.15
CA CYS A 203 -19.63 -18.09 -2.61
C CYS A 203 -20.53 -18.40 -3.82
N ILE A 204 -21.75 -17.84 -3.87
CA ILE A 204 -22.67 -18.03 -5.01
C ILE A 204 -22.11 -17.35 -6.27
N MET A 205 -21.53 -16.16 -6.14
CA MET A 205 -20.91 -15.45 -7.28
C MET A 205 -19.68 -16.18 -7.83
N MET A 206 -18.84 -16.74 -6.96
CA MET A 206 -17.68 -17.54 -7.42
C MET A 206 -18.12 -18.85 -8.09
N THR A 207 -19.14 -19.53 -7.56
CA THR A 207 -19.65 -20.76 -8.20
C THR A 207 -20.33 -20.50 -9.54
N LEU A 208 -21.02 -19.36 -9.71
CA LEU A 208 -21.55 -18.94 -11.01
C LEU A 208 -20.44 -18.64 -12.02
N LEU A 209 -19.36 -17.97 -11.62
CA LEU A 209 -18.23 -17.68 -12.50
C LEU A 209 -17.49 -18.95 -12.95
N ILE A 210 -17.32 -19.92 -12.05
CA ILE A 210 -16.72 -21.23 -12.37
C ILE A 210 -17.62 -22.03 -13.34
N ASN A 211 -18.95 -21.94 -13.18
CA ASN A 211 -19.89 -22.58 -14.10
C ASN A 211 -19.93 -21.91 -15.48
N ILE A 212 -19.81 -20.59 -15.56
CA ILE A 212 -19.74 -19.86 -16.84
C ILE A 212 -18.45 -20.20 -17.60
N GLN A 213 -17.32 -20.34 -16.90
CA GLN A 213 -16.08 -20.81 -17.53
C GLN A 213 -16.19 -22.25 -18.03
N HIS A 214 -16.84 -23.15 -17.28
CA HIS A 214 -17.10 -24.53 -17.74
C HIS A 214 -18.05 -24.60 -18.94
N PHE A 215 -19.04 -23.71 -19.03
CA PHE A 215 -19.93 -23.62 -20.20
C PHE A 215 -19.22 -23.10 -21.46
N GLY A 216 -18.24 -22.20 -21.32
CA GLY A 216 -17.40 -21.74 -22.44
C GLY A 216 -16.57 -22.88 -23.05
N TYR A 217 -15.97 -23.73 -22.22
CA TYR A 217 -15.21 -24.90 -22.67
C TYR A 217 -16.06 -25.96 -23.38
N LEU A 218 -17.35 -26.07 -23.04
CA LEU A 218 -18.27 -27.00 -23.73
C LEU A 218 -18.63 -26.54 -25.15
N PHE A 219 -18.58 -25.25 -25.45
CA PHE A 219 -18.83 -24.74 -26.81
C PHE A 219 -17.63 -24.90 -27.75
N GLU A 220 -16.39 -24.83 -27.26
CA GLU A 220 -15.21 -25.13 -28.07
C GLU A 220 -15.07 -26.64 -28.37
N ALA A 221 -15.54 -27.51 -27.47
CA ALA A 221 -15.46 -28.97 -27.67
C ALA A 221 -16.44 -29.53 -28.72
N GLN A 222 -17.41 -28.74 -29.21
CA GLN A 222 -18.39 -29.18 -30.22
C GLN A 222 -18.06 -28.77 -31.67
N GLY A 223 -16.91 -28.14 -31.92
CA GLY A 223 -16.37 -27.99 -33.28
C GLY A 223 -17.25 -27.19 -34.26
N ILE A 224 -18.12 -26.32 -33.79
CA ILE A 224 -18.89 -25.43 -34.66
C ILE A 224 -18.01 -24.20 -34.95
N SER A 225 -17.21 -24.29 -36.01
CA SER A 225 -16.56 -23.11 -36.59
C SER A 225 -17.62 -22.14 -37.13
N PRO A 226 -17.49 -20.83 -36.90
CA PRO A 226 -18.29 -19.86 -37.63
C PRO A 226 -17.95 -19.95 -39.12
N LEU A 227 -18.96 -20.17 -39.95
CA LEU A 227 -18.86 -20.03 -41.40
C LEU A 227 -18.39 -18.62 -41.75
N LEU A 228 -17.13 -18.51 -42.19
CA LEU A 228 -16.61 -17.33 -42.87
C LEU A 228 -17.22 -17.28 -44.26
N ASP A 229 -17.98 -16.22 -44.55
CA ASP A 229 -18.46 -15.91 -45.89
C ASP A 229 -17.28 -15.75 -46.87
N PRO A 230 -17.38 -16.31 -48.10
CA PRO A 230 -16.34 -16.14 -49.11
C PRO A 230 -16.36 -14.70 -49.67
N GLN A 231 -15.20 -14.06 -49.67
CA GLN A 231 -14.99 -12.79 -50.37
C GLN A 231 -15.11 -12.95 -51.89
N PRO A 232 -15.72 -11.98 -52.61
CA PRO A 232 -15.74 -11.97 -54.07
C PRO A 232 -14.36 -11.61 -54.65
N PRO A 233 -13.98 -12.16 -55.82
CA PRO A 233 -12.68 -11.91 -56.43
C PRO A 233 -12.58 -10.46 -56.94
N GLY A 234 -11.48 -9.80 -56.54
CA GLY A 234 -11.13 -8.44 -56.93
C GLY A 234 -10.75 -8.32 -58.42
N GLU A 235 -11.25 -7.23 -59.00
CA GLU A 235 -10.99 -6.70 -60.34
C GLU A 235 -9.53 -6.20 -60.49
N PRO A 236 -8.88 -6.37 -61.65
CA PRO A 236 -7.52 -5.87 -61.86
C PRO A 236 -7.50 -4.36 -62.12
N ALA A 237 -6.57 -3.66 -61.47
CA ALA A 237 -6.37 -2.22 -61.56
C ALA A 237 -5.81 -1.75 -62.92
N PRO A 238 -6.06 -0.48 -63.33
CA PRO A 238 -5.60 0.12 -64.58
C PRO A 238 -4.11 0.49 -64.62
#